data_AF-A0A851WKI8-F1
#
_entry.id   AF-A0A851WKI8-F1
#
_cell.length_a   1.000
_cell.length_b   1.000
_cell.length_c   1.000
_cell.angle_alpha   90.00
_cell.angle_beta   90.00
_cell.angle_gamma   90.00
#
_symmetry.space_group_name_H-M   'P 1'
#
loop_
_entity.id
_entity.type
_entity.pdbx_description
1 polymer ?
#
loop_
_entity_poly.entity_id
_entity_poly.type
_entity_poly.pdbx_seq_one_letter_code
_entity_poly.pdbx_strand_id
1 'polypeptide(L)'
;TGKQEEQAKAREPECAKKPAKDTKLVKEAALITMEEFESVPAYMKGRLTYDQINAVVQEMNKAVVAKYKILYQPLKSMSVPVRNLYDRFMEEETKDTRGLFFIVEADIKEFTQLKLDKRFHSILNILRHCQRVREVRGSRLVRYVIC
;
A
#
# COMPACT_ATOMS: atom_id res chain seq x y z
N THR A 1 -13.20 63.14 -29.65
CA THR A 1 -13.30 61.78 -30.21
C THR A 1 -13.82 60.85 -29.13
N GLY A 2 -15.13 60.66 -29.09
CA GLY A 2 -15.80 59.75 -28.15
C GLY A 2 -16.95 59.08 -28.89
N LYS A 3 -16.96 57.76 -28.91
CA LYS A 3 -18.05 56.95 -29.44
C LYS A 3 -18.23 55.73 -28.54
N GLN A 4 -19.41 55.64 -27.95
CA GLN A 4 -19.95 54.48 -27.23
C GLN A 4 -20.54 53.47 -28.23
N GLU A 5 -20.61 52.21 -27.80
CA GLU A 5 -21.51 51.07 -28.16
C GLU A 5 -20.67 49.79 -27.91
N GLU A 6 -21.08 48.72 -27.23
CA GLU A 6 -22.39 48.20 -26.85
C GLU A 6 -22.21 47.08 -25.79
N GLN A 7 -23.23 46.85 -24.95
CA GLN A 7 -23.30 45.78 -23.94
C GLN A 7 -23.54 44.40 -24.54
N ALA A 8 -22.98 43.34 -23.94
CA ALA A 8 -23.64 42.03 -23.90
C ALA A 8 -23.23 41.20 -22.67
N LYS A 9 -24.22 41.03 -21.80
CA LYS A 9 -24.37 40.12 -20.66
C LYS A 9 -24.40 38.66 -21.13
N ALA A 10 -23.74 37.73 -20.41
CA ALA A 10 -24.33 36.47 -19.91
C ALA A 10 -23.32 35.33 -19.62
N ARG A 11 -23.45 34.83 -18.38
CA ARG A 11 -23.46 33.41 -17.97
C ARG A 11 -22.13 32.66 -17.85
N GLU A 12 -21.75 32.47 -16.59
CA GLU A 12 -21.10 31.25 -16.10
C GLU A 12 -21.78 29.99 -16.66
N PRO A 13 -21.00 28.90 -16.77
CA PRO A 13 -21.50 27.61 -16.37
C PRO A 13 -20.64 27.07 -15.22
N GLU A 14 -21.17 27.17 -14.01
CA GLU A 14 -20.89 26.22 -12.94
C GLU A 14 -21.47 24.85 -13.37
N CYS A 15 -20.62 23.88 -13.69
CA CYS A 15 -20.96 22.46 -13.80
C CYS A 15 -19.64 21.68 -13.97
N ALA A 16 -19.25 20.65 -13.22
CA ALA A 16 -19.93 19.84 -12.25
C ALA A 16 -18.88 19.28 -11.29
N LYS A 17 -19.21 19.20 -10.00
CA LYS A 17 -18.49 18.37 -9.03
C LYS A 17 -18.52 16.93 -9.54
N LYS A 18 -17.39 16.41 -10.02
CA LYS A 18 -17.24 14.99 -10.35
C LYS A 18 -17.50 14.17 -9.07
N PRO A 19 -18.25 13.06 -9.14
CA PRO A 19 -18.66 12.32 -7.95
C PRO A 19 -17.42 11.81 -7.23
N ALA A 20 -17.41 11.95 -5.90
CA ALA A 20 -16.41 11.38 -5.03
C ALA A 20 -16.27 9.90 -5.38
N LYS A 21 -15.11 9.51 -5.94
CA LYS A 21 -14.76 8.11 -6.09
C LYS A 21 -14.83 7.50 -4.70
N ASP A 22 -15.66 6.48 -4.52
CA ASP A 22 -15.60 5.58 -3.37
C ASP A 22 -14.15 5.14 -3.21
N THR A 23 -13.41 5.80 -2.31
CA THR A 23 -12.03 5.48 -2.06
C THR A 23 -12.08 4.24 -1.20
N LYS A 24 -12.13 3.07 -1.84
CA LYS A 24 -12.07 1.78 -1.17
C LYS A 24 -10.88 1.82 -0.21
N LEU A 25 -11.17 1.70 1.08
CA LEU A 25 -10.17 1.80 2.13
C LEU A 25 -9.22 0.61 2.00
N VAL A 26 -7.92 0.91 1.92
CA VAL A 26 -6.86 -0.09 1.92
C VAL A 26 -6.48 -0.36 3.36
N LYS A 27 -6.44 -1.63 3.76
CA LYS A 27 -6.00 -1.99 5.12
C LYS A 27 -4.49 -1.80 5.23
N GLU A 28 -4.07 -1.13 6.30
CA GLU A 28 -2.68 -0.90 6.66
C GLU A 28 -2.35 -1.57 8.00
N ALA A 29 -1.11 -2.02 8.17
CA ALA A 29 -0.63 -2.52 9.44
C ALA A 29 -0.45 -1.34 10.41
N ALA A 30 -0.98 -1.45 11.63
CA ALA A 30 -0.71 -0.49 12.67
C ALA A 30 0.79 -0.47 13.02
N LEU A 31 1.32 0.70 13.39
CA LEU A 31 2.66 0.77 13.96
C LEU A 31 2.72 -0.04 15.27
N ILE A 32 3.91 -0.54 15.59
CA ILE A 32 4.19 -1.12 16.90
C ILE A 32 4.23 0.03 17.90
N THR A 33 3.54 -0.11 19.02
CA THR A 33 3.58 0.81 20.16
C THR A 33 4.82 0.56 21.02
N MET A 34 5.21 1.53 21.84
CA MET A 34 6.37 1.35 22.73
C MET A 34 6.17 0.17 23.69
N GLU A 35 4.96 0.00 24.23
CA GLU A 35 4.57 -1.11 25.11
C GLU A 35 4.72 -2.47 24.41
N GLU A 36 4.20 -2.59 23.18
CA GLU A 36 4.37 -3.81 22.39
C GLU A 36 5.84 -4.09 22.10
N PHE A 37 6.63 -3.07 21.73
CA PHE A 37 8.06 -3.23 21.51
C PHE A 37 8.81 -3.71 22.76
N GLU A 38 8.49 -3.16 23.93
CA GLU A 38 9.08 -3.58 25.20
C GLU A 38 8.73 -5.03 25.54
N SER A 39 7.49 -5.45 25.25
CA SER A 39 7.01 -6.83 25.45
C SER A 39 7.67 -7.87 24.54
N VAL A 40 8.22 -7.47 23.38
CA VAL A 40 8.89 -8.41 22.46
C VAL A 40 10.10 -9.04 23.16
N PRO A 41 10.27 -10.38 23.13
CA PRO A 41 11.42 -11.04 23.75
C PRO A 41 12.76 -10.52 23.23
N ALA A 42 13.74 -10.35 24.12
CA ALA A 42 15.05 -9.77 23.80
C ALA A 42 15.79 -10.54 22.69
N TYR A 43 15.65 -11.87 22.63
CA TYR A 43 16.26 -12.70 21.59
C TYR A 43 15.68 -12.44 20.19
N MET A 44 14.43 -11.96 20.09
CA MET A 44 13.81 -11.57 18.80
C MET A 44 14.24 -10.17 18.39
N LYS A 45 14.29 -9.23 19.35
CA LYS A 45 14.73 -7.85 19.11
C LYS A 45 16.19 -7.79 18.67
N GLY A 46 17.07 -8.56 19.31
CA GLY A 46 18.51 -8.46 19.08
C GLY A 46 18.98 -7.02 19.29
N ARG A 47 19.47 -6.38 18.21
CA ARG A 47 19.91 -4.97 18.21
C ARG A 47 18.93 -4.03 17.47
N LEU A 48 17.75 -4.52 17.10
CA LEU A 48 16.75 -3.73 16.39
C LEU A 48 16.12 -2.71 17.33
N THR A 49 16.02 -1.47 16.86
CA THR A 49 15.35 -0.39 17.60
C THR A 49 13.88 -0.28 17.19
N TYR A 50 13.09 0.36 18.05
CA TYR A 50 11.69 0.70 17.80
C TYR A 50 11.50 1.39 16.44
N ASP A 51 12.28 2.44 16.18
CA ASP A 51 12.18 3.22 14.93
C ASP A 51 12.49 2.37 13.70
N GLN A 52 13.47 1.47 13.80
CA GLN A 52 13.85 0.60 12.69
C GLN A 52 12.75 -0.39 12.32
N ILE A 53 12.00 -0.88 13.31
CA ILE A 53 10.89 -1.80 13.08
C ILE A 53 9.72 -1.03 12.46
N ASN A 54 9.36 0.13 13.03
CA ASN A 54 8.25 0.93 12.52
C ASN A 54 8.53 1.54 11.13
N ALA A 55 9.78 1.84 10.80
CA ALA A 55 10.16 2.23 9.44
C ALA A 55 9.85 1.13 8.41
N VAL A 56 10.04 -0.15 8.77
CA VAL A 56 9.65 -1.27 7.90
C VAL A 56 8.14 -1.38 7.76
N VAL A 57 7.38 -1.20 8.86
CA VAL A 57 5.90 -1.18 8.80
C VAL A 57 5.41 -0.10 7.84
N GLN A 58 5.98 1.10 7.91
CA GLN A 58 5.64 2.21 7.02
C GLN A 58 5.93 1.89 5.55
N GLU A 59 7.11 1.34 5.23
CA GLU A 59 7.44 0.95 3.85
C GLU A 59 6.52 -0.19 3.36
N MET A 60 6.18 -1.16 4.20
CA MET A 60 5.20 -2.20 3.85
C MET A 60 3.81 -1.60 3.57
N ASN A 61 3.33 -0.69 4.42
CA ASN A 61 2.06 0.00 4.20
C ASN A 61 2.06 0.81 2.90
N LYS A 62 3.17 1.48 2.59
CA LYS A 62 3.34 2.18 1.31
C LYS A 62 3.21 1.24 0.11
N ALA A 63 3.84 0.07 0.16
CA ALA A 63 3.72 -0.94 -0.89
C ALA A 63 2.27 -1.45 -1.04
N VAL A 64 1.59 -1.72 0.09
CA VAL A 64 0.18 -2.17 0.10
C VAL A 64 -0.71 -1.09 -0.50
N VAL A 65 -0.60 0.16 -0.03
CA VAL A 65 -1.37 1.29 -0.54
C VAL A 65 -1.14 1.49 -2.03
N ALA A 66 0.10 1.41 -2.52
CA ALA A 66 0.42 1.53 -3.93
C ALA A 66 -0.21 0.41 -4.78
N LYS A 67 -0.05 -0.85 -4.37
CA LYS A 67 -0.65 -2.01 -5.04
C LYS A 67 -2.17 -1.90 -5.14
N TYR A 68 -2.85 -1.65 -4.02
CA TYR A 68 -4.31 -1.64 -4.00
C TYR A 68 -4.91 -0.38 -4.64
N LYS A 69 -4.17 0.73 -4.69
CA LYS A 69 -4.55 1.89 -5.53
C LYS A 69 -4.60 1.52 -7.01
N ILE A 70 -3.64 0.73 -7.50
CA ILE A 70 -3.65 0.22 -8.88
C ILE A 70 -4.83 -0.74 -9.07
N LEU A 71 -5.05 -1.68 -8.14
CA LEU A 71 -6.16 -2.63 -8.23
C LEU A 71 -7.54 -1.98 -8.28
N TYR A 72 -7.70 -0.82 -7.63
CA TYR A 72 -8.97 -0.08 -7.63
C TYR A 72 -9.09 0.93 -8.78
N GLN A 73 -8.03 1.16 -9.54
CA GLN A 73 -8.07 2.06 -10.69
C GLN A 73 -8.89 1.42 -11.82
N PRO A 74 -9.71 2.20 -12.56
CA PRO A 74 -10.40 1.67 -13.73
C PRO A 74 -9.42 1.23 -14.82
N LEU A 75 -9.56 -0.01 -15.33
CA LEU A 75 -8.66 -0.59 -16.34
C LEU A 75 -8.45 0.31 -17.58
N LYS A 76 -9.51 1.00 -18.03
CA LYS A 76 -9.47 1.92 -19.18
C LYS A 76 -8.55 3.12 -18.98
N SER A 77 -8.19 3.44 -17.73
CA SER A 77 -7.34 4.58 -17.37
C SER A 77 -5.88 4.21 -17.12
N MET A 78 -5.52 2.92 -17.20
CA MET A 78 -4.16 2.44 -16.92
C MET A 78 -3.27 2.56 -18.15
N SER A 79 -2.02 2.98 -17.94
CA SER A 79 -0.96 2.84 -18.93
C SER A 79 -0.49 1.38 -19.04
N VAL A 80 0.26 1.03 -20.09
CA VAL A 80 0.78 -0.33 -20.30
C VAL A 80 1.60 -0.85 -19.10
N PRO A 81 2.53 -0.09 -18.50
CA PRO A 81 3.28 -0.56 -17.32
C PRO A 81 2.37 -0.84 -16.11
N VAL A 82 1.38 0.03 -15.88
CA VAL A 82 0.42 -0.15 -14.78
C VAL A 82 -0.48 -1.36 -15.02
N ARG A 83 -0.84 -1.62 -16.28
CA ARG A 83 -1.60 -2.82 -16.66
C ARG A 83 -0.81 -4.11 -16.44
N ASN A 84 0.48 -4.13 -16.79
CA ASN A 84 1.34 -5.29 -16.51
C ASN A 84 1.44 -5.58 -15.00
N LEU A 85 1.51 -4.54 -14.16
CA LEU A 85 1.45 -4.69 -12.71
C LEU A 85 0.10 -5.25 -12.25
N TYR A 86 -1.01 -4.73 -12.79
CA TYR A 86 -2.35 -5.23 -12.48
C TYR A 86 -2.49 -6.71 -12.81
N ASP A 87 -2.05 -7.13 -14.01
CA ASP A 87 -2.13 -8.52 -14.45
C ASP A 87 -1.31 -9.43 -13.53
N ARG A 88 -0.07 -9.02 -13.18
CA ARG A 88 0.74 -9.72 -12.17
C ARG A 88 0.01 -9.84 -10.82
N PHE A 89 -0.60 -8.77 -10.32
CA PHE A 89 -1.31 -8.82 -9.04
C PHE A 89 -2.48 -9.81 -9.08
N MET A 90 -3.19 -9.93 -10.20
CA MET A 90 -4.27 -10.90 -10.37
C MET A 90 -3.75 -12.35 -10.41
N GLU A 91 -2.61 -12.60 -11.07
CA GLU A 91 -1.98 -13.93 -11.11
C GLU A 91 -1.45 -14.37 -9.73
N GLU A 92 -1.07 -13.41 -8.89
CA GLU A 92 -0.59 -13.67 -7.54
C GLU A 92 -1.73 -14.00 -6.55
N GLU A 93 -3.00 -13.77 -6.87
CA GLU A 93 -4.11 -14.11 -5.98
C GLU A 93 -4.28 -15.62 -5.78
N THR A 94 -4.65 -16.03 -4.57
CA THR A 94 -5.02 -17.41 -4.26
C THR A 94 -6.31 -17.47 -3.47
N LYS A 95 -6.84 -18.69 -3.28
CA LYS A 95 -8.02 -18.90 -2.41
C LYS A 95 -7.78 -18.41 -0.98
N ASP A 96 -6.54 -18.47 -0.50
CA ASP A 96 -6.13 -18.11 0.86
C ASP A 96 -5.87 -16.60 1.06
N THR A 97 -5.80 -15.83 -0.04
CA THR A 97 -5.64 -14.36 -0.02
C THR A 97 -6.90 -13.60 -0.44
N ARG A 98 -7.96 -14.32 -0.78
CA ARG A 98 -9.21 -13.71 -1.23
C ARG A 98 -9.77 -12.77 -0.15
N GLY A 99 -9.97 -11.50 -0.53
CA GLY A 99 -10.50 -10.46 0.36
C GLY A 99 -9.51 -9.93 1.40
N LEU A 100 -8.24 -10.30 1.28
CA LEU A 100 -7.18 -9.89 2.20
C LEU A 100 -6.21 -8.94 1.49
N PHE A 101 -5.54 -8.11 2.28
CA PHE A 101 -4.53 -7.19 1.80
C PHE A 101 -3.15 -7.83 1.93
N PHE A 102 -2.43 -8.01 0.82
CA PHE A 102 -1.10 -8.61 0.86
C PHE A 102 -0.17 -8.02 -0.19
N ILE A 103 1.12 -8.11 0.11
CA ILE A 103 2.21 -7.78 -0.81
C ILE A 103 3.16 -8.95 -0.95
N VAL A 104 3.90 -8.97 -2.06
CA VAL A 104 5.00 -9.92 -2.29
C VAL A 104 6.32 -9.19 -2.36
N GLU A 105 7.42 -9.93 -2.41
CA GLU A 105 8.76 -9.36 -2.55
C GLU A 105 8.90 -8.42 -3.76
N ALA A 106 8.27 -8.75 -4.90
CA ALA A 106 8.28 -7.88 -6.07
C ALA A 106 7.61 -6.52 -5.82
N ASP A 107 6.53 -6.49 -5.03
CA ASP A 107 5.81 -5.25 -4.69
C ASP A 107 6.66 -4.34 -3.80
N ILE A 108 7.39 -4.95 -2.85
CA ILE A 108 8.30 -4.20 -1.98
C ILE A 108 9.41 -3.57 -2.82
N LYS A 109 10.02 -4.32 -3.75
CA LYS A 109 11.06 -3.79 -4.65
C LYS A 109 10.54 -2.71 -5.60
N GLU A 110 9.29 -2.82 -6.04
CA GLU A 110 8.66 -1.87 -6.96
C GLU A 110 8.33 -0.54 -6.29
N PHE A 111 7.76 -0.58 -5.07
CA PHE A 111 7.15 0.61 -4.45
C PHE A 111 7.95 1.22 -3.30
N THR A 112 9.05 0.58 -2.89
CA THR A 112 9.84 0.96 -1.72
C THR A 112 11.33 0.87 -2.00
N GLN A 113 12.14 1.45 -1.12
CA GLN A 113 13.61 1.27 -1.14
C GLN A 113 14.08 0.22 -0.13
N LEU A 114 13.15 -0.59 0.40
CA LEU A 114 13.41 -1.56 1.43
C LEU A 114 14.20 -2.75 0.89
N LYS A 115 15.33 -3.05 1.53
CA LYS A 115 16.15 -4.22 1.21
C LYS A 115 15.62 -5.45 1.94
N LEU A 116 15.39 -6.53 1.20
CA LEU A 116 14.91 -7.81 1.71
C LEU A 116 16.06 -8.70 2.20
N ASP A 117 16.86 -8.18 3.12
CA ASP A 117 18.04 -8.86 3.66
C ASP A 117 17.73 -9.64 4.95
N LYS A 118 18.76 -10.18 5.62
CA LYS A 118 18.59 -10.87 6.91
C LYS A 118 17.93 -10.00 7.97
N ARG A 119 18.19 -8.68 7.96
CA ARG A 119 17.61 -7.74 8.91
C ARG A 119 16.11 -7.60 8.67
N PHE A 120 15.68 -7.49 7.41
CA PHE A 120 14.25 -7.50 7.07
C PHE A 120 13.54 -8.75 7.61
N HIS A 121 14.13 -9.94 7.43
CA HIS A 121 13.55 -11.18 7.94
C HIS A 121 13.49 -11.23 9.48
N SER A 122 14.50 -10.71 10.18
CA SER A 122 14.43 -10.55 11.64
C SER A 122 13.29 -9.62 12.07
N ILE A 123 13.09 -8.51 11.34
CA ILE A 123 11.98 -7.59 11.60
C ILE A 123 10.64 -8.26 11.30
N LEU A 124 10.50 -9.02 10.20
CA LEU A 124 9.29 -9.78 9.89
C LEU A 124 8.91 -10.74 11.03
N ASN A 125 9.88 -11.40 11.66
CA ASN A 125 9.60 -12.27 12.81
C ASN A 125 8.97 -11.48 13.98
N ILE A 126 9.43 -10.26 14.22
CA ILE A 126 8.84 -9.36 15.22
C ILE A 126 7.44 -8.92 14.78
N LEU A 127 7.26 -8.51 13.52
CA LEU A 127 5.95 -8.11 13.00
C LEU A 127 4.92 -9.24 13.08
N ARG A 128 5.34 -10.50 12.88
CA ARG A 128 4.50 -11.69 13.06
C ARG A 128 4.13 -11.90 14.52
N HIS A 129 5.07 -11.71 15.44
CA HIS A 129 4.81 -11.79 16.88
C HIS A 129 3.80 -10.73 17.34
N CYS A 130 3.94 -9.49 16.84
CA CYS A 130 3.02 -8.39 17.11
C CYS A 130 1.77 -8.40 16.21
N GLN A 131 1.50 -9.50 15.49
CA GLN A 131 0.29 -9.68 14.68
C GLN A 131 0.06 -8.57 13.64
N ARG A 132 1.12 -8.00 13.07
CA ARG A 132 1.03 -6.99 11.99
C ARG A 132 1.02 -7.62 10.61
N VAL A 133 1.72 -8.74 10.46
CA VAL A 133 1.88 -9.44 9.19
C VAL A 133 1.80 -10.95 9.42
N ARG A 134 1.24 -11.68 8.46
CA ARG A 134 1.34 -13.14 8.36
C ARG A 134 1.84 -13.57 6.98
N GLU A 135 2.55 -14.69 6.93
CA GLU A 135 3.02 -15.28 5.67
C GLU A 135 2.03 -16.33 5.18
N VAL A 136 1.62 -16.20 3.92
CA VAL A 136 0.90 -17.25 3.17
C VAL A 136 1.82 -17.73 2.05
N ARG A 137 2.19 -19.01 2.08
CA ARG A 137 3.11 -19.62 1.12
C ARG A 137 2.34 -20.51 0.15
N GLY A 138 2.57 -20.32 -1.15
CA GLY A 138 1.93 -21.11 -2.20
C GLY A 138 2.48 -20.76 -3.57
N SER A 139 2.55 -21.74 -4.48
CA SER A 139 3.08 -21.55 -5.84
C SER A 139 4.49 -20.97 -5.89
N ARG A 140 5.37 -21.38 -4.96
CA ARG A 140 6.75 -20.86 -4.79
C ARG A 140 6.81 -19.34 -4.51
N LEU A 141 5.70 -18.74 -4.10
CA LEU A 141 5.58 -17.33 -3.76
C LEU A 141 5.19 -17.16 -2.30
N VAL A 142 5.84 -16.21 -1.62
CA VAL A 142 5.50 -15.82 -0.25
C VAL A 142 4.69 -14.52 -0.31
N ARG A 143 3.51 -14.56 0.30
CA ARG A 143 2.59 -13.42 0.40
C ARG A 143 2.59 -12.92 1.83
N TYR A 144 2.96 -11.66 2.02
CA TYR A 144 2.92 -10.97 3.31
C TYR A 144 1.55 -10.32 3.45
N VAL A 145 0.64 -11.00 4.14
CA VAL A 145 -0.72 -10.52 4.39
C VAL A 145 -0.72 -9.57 5.58
N ILE A 146 -1.37 -8.43 5.43
CA ILE A 146 -1.55 -7.40 6.45
C ILE A 146 -2.68 -7.81 7.40
N CYS A 147 -2.35 -7.87 8.70
CA CYS A 147 -3.24 -8.30 9.76
C CYS A 147 -3.97 -7.14 10.44
#